data_AF-C6A274-F1
#
_entry.id   AF-C6A274-F1
#
_cell.length_a   1.000
_cell.length_b   1.000
_cell.length_c   1.000
_cell.angle_alpha   90.00
_cell.angle_beta   90.00
_cell.angle_gamma   90.00
#
_symmetry.space_group_name_H-M   'P 1'
#
loop_
_entity.id
_entity.type
_entity.pdbx_description
1 polymer ?
#
loop_
_entity_poly.entity_id
_entity_poly.type
_entity_poly.pdbx_seq_one_letter_code
_entity_poly.pdbx_strand_id
1 'polypeptide(L)'
;MKKHMLSMLMVLLLIGAYATYAVSQPKLPEVKGCVNPFREVKPLERKAENWSSVHVFAKVLASKDIRGLAKPWEIDYKNVKVAKHTVEYNGEKIEMLAMALPLKDGKHLIAYYEFSKPVQGVKTRSYLLEFTISEDNKRIATKAIGTNGEVTPLSTCKHECSTASDCGYFGRCISYCCDRDWGCVVYCCGDCLFYCGSCARGSLGGCAACLYCVLVSCPYCSVNCCEEEGTYCDYLDPGP
;
A
#
# COMPACT_ATOMS: atom_id res chain seq x y z
N MET A 1 -36.27 26.79 6.87
CA MET A 1 -35.02 27.60 6.73
C MET A 1 -33.91 27.22 7.71
N LYS A 2 -34.13 27.15 9.04
CA LYS A 2 -33.06 26.88 10.03
C LYS A 2 -32.27 25.57 9.82
N LYS A 3 -32.89 24.48 9.36
CA LYS A 3 -32.21 23.18 9.10
C LYS A 3 -31.24 23.21 7.90
N HIS A 4 -31.56 23.96 6.84
CA HIS A 4 -30.71 24.01 5.65
C HIS A 4 -29.45 24.86 5.87
N MET A 5 -29.56 25.98 6.61
CA MET A 5 -28.39 26.75 7.01
C MET A 5 -27.45 25.95 7.92
N LEU A 6 -27.98 25.19 8.89
CA LEU A 6 -27.16 24.38 9.79
C LEU A 6 -26.40 23.27 9.05
N SER A 7 -27.07 22.61 8.10
CA SER A 7 -26.47 21.59 7.24
C SER A 7 -25.36 22.17 6.36
N MET A 8 -25.61 23.32 5.73
CA MET A 8 -24.61 23.99 4.88
C MET A 8 -23.41 24.49 5.69
N LEU A 9 -23.64 24.97 6.92
CA LEU A 9 -22.58 25.37 7.84
C LEU A 9 -21.71 24.17 8.28
N MET A 10 -22.33 23.01 8.54
CA MET A 10 -21.58 21.78 8.83
C MET A 10 -20.76 21.30 7.63
N VAL A 11 -21.30 21.37 6.42
CA VAL A 11 -20.56 21.01 5.20
C VAL A 11 -19.36 21.95 5.00
N LEU A 12 -19.55 23.26 5.17
CA LEU A 12 -18.46 24.24 5.10
C LEU A 12 -17.40 24.05 6.18
N LEU A 13 -17.80 23.70 7.41
CA LEU A 13 -16.87 23.37 8.50
C LEU A 13 -16.08 22.10 8.20
N LEU A 14 -16.72 21.07 7.64
CA LEU A 14 -16.04 19.83 7.22
C LEU A 14 -15.06 20.09 6.08
N ILE A 15 -15.42 20.94 5.10
CA ILE A 15 -14.53 21.34 4.01
C ILE A 15 -13.36 22.18 4.54
N GLY A 16 -13.62 23.14 5.45
CA GLY A 16 -12.60 23.98 6.07
C GLY A 16 -11.63 23.18 6.94
N ALA A 17 -12.13 22.21 7.72
CA ALA A 17 -11.33 21.25 8.46
C ALA A 17 -10.52 20.35 7.53
N TYR A 18 -11.07 19.94 6.39
CA TYR A 18 -10.37 19.13 5.40
C TYR A 18 -9.25 19.89 4.70
N ALA A 19 -9.50 21.14 4.30
CA ALA A 19 -8.50 22.00 3.65
C ALA A 19 -7.35 22.33 4.59
N THR A 20 -7.63 22.71 5.85
CA THR A 20 -6.60 22.95 6.85
C THR A 20 -5.81 21.69 7.20
N TYR A 21 -6.49 20.53 7.28
CA TYR A 21 -5.83 19.24 7.47
C TYR A 21 -4.92 18.86 6.30
N ALA A 22 -5.35 19.08 5.06
CA ALA A 22 -4.57 18.79 3.87
C ALA A 22 -3.30 19.67 3.74
N VAL A 23 -3.39 20.95 4.14
CA VAL A 23 -2.28 21.92 4.10
C VAL A 23 -1.29 21.74 5.26
N SER A 24 -1.74 21.21 6.40
CA SER A 24 -0.92 20.98 7.60
C SER A 24 -0.20 19.63 7.62
N GLN A 25 -0.36 18.79 6.59
CA GLN A 25 0.41 17.56 6.48
C GLN A 25 1.90 17.91 6.35
N PRO A 26 2.77 17.42 7.25
CA PRO A 26 4.19 17.66 7.14
C PRO A 26 4.70 17.13 5.80
N LYS A 27 5.56 17.92 5.13
CA LYS A 27 6.20 17.50 3.88
C LYS A 27 6.89 16.16 4.11
N LEU A 28 6.49 15.17 3.31
CA LEU A 28 7.07 13.85 3.36
C LEU A 28 8.48 13.91 2.75
N PRO A 29 9.44 13.16 3.30
CA PRO A 29 10.82 13.28 2.88
C PRO A 29 11.01 12.81 1.44
N GLU A 30 12.03 13.38 0.82
CA GLU A 30 12.52 12.94 -0.48
C GLU A 30 13.13 11.53 -0.35
N VAL A 31 12.90 10.71 -1.37
CA VAL A 31 13.47 9.35 -1.46
C VAL A 31 14.71 9.43 -2.32
N LYS A 32 15.84 8.92 -1.81
CA LYS A 32 17.13 8.96 -2.50
C LYS A 32 17.42 7.60 -3.14
N GLY A 33 17.63 7.58 -4.46
CA GLY A 33 17.96 6.36 -5.22
C GLY A 33 16.78 5.42 -5.47
N CYS A 34 17.06 4.29 -6.14
CA CYS A 34 16.10 3.20 -6.37
C CYS A 34 15.86 2.42 -5.09
N VAL A 35 14.78 2.75 -4.38
CA VAL A 35 14.56 2.21 -3.04
C VAL A 35 13.37 1.27 -3.00
N ASN A 36 13.63 0.08 -2.46
CA ASN A 36 12.63 -0.82 -1.91
C ASN A 36 12.71 -0.79 -0.37
N PRO A 37 11.83 -0.07 0.34
CA PRO A 37 11.96 0.13 1.78
C PRO A 37 11.85 -1.17 2.58
N PHE A 38 11.27 -2.23 2.00
CA PHE A 38 11.14 -3.53 2.66
C PHE A 38 12.43 -4.35 2.64
N ARG A 39 13.39 -4.06 1.74
CA ARG A 39 14.73 -4.66 1.76
C ARG A 39 15.62 -4.07 2.86
N GLU A 40 15.34 -2.82 3.23
CA GLU A 40 16.14 -2.02 4.16
C GLU A 40 15.79 -2.29 5.62
N VAL A 41 14.62 -2.88 5.88
CA VAL A 41 14.15 -3.17 7.23
C VAL A 41 14.18 -4.66 7.55
N LYS A 42 14.47 -4.99 8.80
CA LYS A 42 14.40 -6.37 9.31
C LYS A 42 13.17 -6.53 10.20
N PRO A 43 12.25 -7.47 9.94
CA PRO A 43 11.11 -7.68 10.82
C PRO A 43 11.57 -8.26 12.17
N LEU A 44 11.07 -7.70 13.26
CA LEU A 44 11.33 -8.18 14.62
C LEU A 44 10.08 -8.81 15.23
N GLU A 45 8.96 -8.09 15.16
CA GLU A 45 7.70 -8.52 15.76
C GLU A 45 6.51 -8.14 14.87
N ARG A 46 5.41 -8.89 15.02
CA ARG A 46 4.17 -8.67 14.30
C ARG A 46 3.00 -8.81 15.26
N LYS A 47 2.06 -7.87 15.21
CA LYS A 47 0.83 -7.87 15.98
C LYS A 47 -0.36 -7.54 15.10
N ALA A 48 -1.38 -8.39 15.10
CA ALA A 48 -2.65 -8.08 14.46
C ALA A 48 -3.38 -6.98 15.24
N GLU A 49 -3.94 -6.02 14.51
CA GLU A 49 -4.65 -4.88 15.09
C GLU A 49 -6.15 -4.99 14.80
N ASN A 50 -6.96 -4.90 15.85
CA ASN A 50 -8.42 -4.92 15.74
C ASN A 50 -8.95 -3.49 15.67
N TRP A 51 -8.84 -2.88 14.50
CA TRP A 51 -9.35 -1.53 14.28
C TRP A 51 -10.85 -1.57 13.95
N SER A 52 -11.61 -0.64 14.53
CA SER A 52 -13.00 -0.44 14.14
C SER A 52 -13.07 0.09 12.70
N SER A 53 -14.18 -0.18 12.01
CA SER A 53 -14.40 0.35 10.65
C SER A 53 -14.36 1.88 10.60
N VAL A 54 -14.73 2.57 11.70
CA VAL A 54 -14.61 4.04 11.82
C VAL A 54 -13.15 4.47 11.84
N HIS A 55 -12.29 3.78 12.58
CA HIS A 55 -10.86 4.08 12.64
C HIS A 55 -10.19 3.84 11.27
N VAL A 56 -10.52 2.72 10.63
CA VAL A 56 -10.06 2.44 9.26
C VAL A 56 -10.54 3.52 8.29
N PHE A 57 -11.81 3.91 8.34
CA PHE A 57 -12.36 4.96 7.50
C PHE A 57 -11.63 6.29 7.69
N ALA A 58 -11.37 6.70 8.94
CA ALA A 58 -10.57 7.88 9.22
C ALA A 58 -9.16 7.78 8.62
N LYS A 59 -8.52 6.60 8.69
CA LYS A 59 -7.21 6.37 8.09
C LYS A 59 -7.23 6.48 6.57
N VAL A 60 -8.23 5.88 5.93
CA VAL A 60 -8.46 5.98 4.48
C VAL A 60 -8.64 7.44 4.08
N LEU A 61 -9.44 8.22 4.82
CA LEU A 61 -9.64 9.63 4.52
C LEU A 61 -8.36 10.46 4.69
N ALA A 62 -7.57 10.16 5.71
CA ALA A 62 -6.32 10.88 5.98
C ALA A 62 -5.24 10.58 4.93
N SER A 63 -5.13 9.34 4.48
CA SER A 63 -4.03 8.90 3.62
C SER A 63 -4.25 9.30 2.15
N LYS A 64 -3.33 10.12 1.61
CA LYS A 64 -3.30 10.46 0.18
C LYS A 64 -3.05 9.22 -0.69
N ASP A 65 -2.15 8.35 -0.25
CA ASP A 65 -1.79 7.10 -0.95
C ASP A 65 -2.98 6.14 -1.10
N ILE A 66 -3.89 6.11 -0.14
CA ILE A 66 -5.10 5.29 -0.27
C ILE A 66 -6.10 5.98 -1.20
N ARG A 67 -6.37 7.28 -0.98
CA ARG A 67 -7.36 8.04 -1.76
C ARG A 67 -7.00 8.22 -3.23
N GLY A 68 -5.71 8.24 -3.55
CA GLY A 68 -5.24 8.30 -4.93
C GLY A 68 -5.42 6.98 -5.68
N LEU A 69 -5.50 5.84 -4.96
CA LEU A 69 -5.69 4.52 -5.56
C LEU A 69 -7.16 4.11 -5.66
N ALA A 70 -7.98 4.45 -4.67
CA ALA A 70 -9.41 4.18 -4.69
C ALA A 70 -10.20 5.20 -3.87
N LYS A 71 -11.47 5.37 -4.21
CA LYS A 71 -12.37 6.24 -3.45
C LYS A 71 -12.74 5.55 -2.13
N PRO A 72 -12.95 6.30 -1.03
CA PRO A 72 -13.27 5.70 0.26
C PRO A 72 -14.50 4.79 0.24
N TRP A 73 -15.51 5.05 -0.60
CA TRP A 73 -16.71 4.21 -0.71
C TRP A 73 -16.54 2.96 -1.55
N GLU A 74 -15.41 2.79 -2.25
CA GLU A 74 -15.08 1.59 -3.02
C GLU A 74 -14.45 0.51 -2.14
N ILE A 75 -14.01 0.85 -0.92
CA ILE A 75 -13.37 -0.07 0.02
C ILE A 75 -14.41 -0.91 0.76
N ASP A 76 -14.13 -2.21 0.89
CA ASP A 76 -14.88 -3.14 1.72
C ASP A 76 -14.35 -3.15 3.17
N TYR A 77 -14.82 -2.20 3.97
CA TYR A 77 -14.44 -2.03 5.38
C TYR A 77 -14.70 -3.25 6.27
N LYS A 78 -15.56 -4.19 5.87
CA LYS A 78 -15.84 -5.39 6.65
C LYS A 78 -14.68 -6.39 6.58
N ASN A 79 -13.95 -6.38 5.47
CA ASN A 79 -12.88 -7.31 5.18
C ASN A 79 -11.49 -6.67 5.26
N VAL A 80 -11.40 -5.42 5.74
CA VAL A 80 -10.12 -4.77 6.03
C VAL A 80 -9.41 -5.51 7.14
N LYS A 81 -8.10 -5.65 6.96
CA LYS A 81 -7.22 -6.23 7.96
C LYS A 81 -6.02 -5.33 8.18
N VAL A 82 -5.57 -5.26 9.43
CA VAL A 82 -4.52 -4.36 9.87
C VAL A 82 -3.54 -5.14 10.72
N ALA A 83 -2.25 -4.93 10.47
CA ALA A 83 -1.18 -5.40 11.35
C ALA A 83 -0.21 -4.27 11.63
N LYS A 84 0.40 -4.35 12.80
CA LYS A 84 1.50 -3.49 13.23
C LYS A 84 2.74 -4.36 13.35
N HIS A 85 3.79 -3.94 12.67
CA HIS A 85 5.08 -4.61 12.69
C HIS A 85 6.06 -3.74 13.47
N THR A 86 6.88 -4.37 14.30
CA THR A 86 8.12 -3.76 14.77
C THR A 86 9.21 -4.21 13.82
N VAL A 87 9.92 -3.25 13.21
CA VAL A 87 11.02 -3.52 12.28
C VAL A 87 12.28 -2.80 12.74
N GLU A 88 13.44 -3.38 12.48
CA GLU A 88 14.74 -2.77 12.70
C GLU A 88 15.20 -2.05 11.43
N TYR A 89 15.61 -0.79 11.57
CA TYR A 89 16.21 0.00 10.51
C TYR A 89 17.35 0.84 11.10
N ASN A 90 18.56 0.72 10.52
CA ASN A 90 19.78 1.39 11.02
C ASN A 90 20.03 1.19 12.53
N GLY A 91 19.74 -0.02 13.05
CA GLY A 91 19.91 -0.35 14.48
C GLY A 91 18.83 0.21 15.41
N GLU A 92 17.85 0.97 14.89
CA GLU A 92 16.69 1.44 15.65
C GLU A 92 15.47 0.54 15.40
N LYS A 93 14.67 0.33 16.45
CA LYS A 93 13.34 -0.28 16.33
C LYS A 93 12.32 0.79 15.96
N ILE A 94 11.68 0.63 14.82
CA ILE A 94 10.59 1.48 14.35
C ILE A 94 9.33 0.63 14.12
N GLU A 95 8.19 1.29 13.99
CA GLU A 95 6.92 0.63 13.74
C GLU A 95 6.56 0.75 12.26
N MET A 96 5.93 -0.27 11.70
CA MET A 96 5.35 -0.24 10.37
C MET A 96 3.91 -0.74 10.46
N LEU A 97 2.96 0.14 10.19
CA LEU A 97 1.57 -0.21 9.99
C LEU A 97 1.43 -0.83 8.59
N ALA A 98 0.73 -1.96 8.50
CA ALA A 98 0.39 -2.61 7.25
C ALA A 98 -1.12 -2.88 7.21
N MET A 99 -1.76 -2.57 6.08
CA MET A 99 -3.19 -2.71 5.88
C MET A 99 -3.49 -3.40 4.56
N ALA A 100 -4.44 -4.33 4.57
CA ALA A 100 -5.09 -4.87 3.39
C ALA A 100 -6.47 -4.25 3.30
N LEU A 101 -6.74 -3.55 2.21
CA LEU A 101 -7.99 -2.84 1.95
C LEU A 101 -8.60 -3.41 0.66
N PRO A 102 -9.40 -4.49 0.75
CA PRO A 102 -10.11 -5.02 -0.41
C PRO A 102 -11.08 -3.99 -0.99
N LEU A 103 -11.21 -3.94 -2.31
CA LEU A 103 -12.26 -3.16 -2.96
C LEU A 103 -13.53 -4.01 -3.12
N LYS A 104 -14.67 -3.35 -3.19
CA LYS A 104 -16.00 -3.96 -3.32
C LYS A 104 -16.21 -4.71 -4.65
N ASP A 105 -15.35 -4.49 -5.63
CA ASP A 105 -15.38 -5.21 -6.91
C ASP A 105 -14.91 -6.67 -6.81
N GLY A 106 -14.30 -7.05 -5.68
CA GLY A 106 -13.79 -8.41 -5.44
C GLY A 106 -12.58 -8.79 -6.29
N LYS A 107 -12.02 -7.86 -7.06
CA LYS A 107 -10.88 -8.08 -7.97
C LYS A 107 -9.67 -7.24 -7.62
N HIS A 108 -9.84 -6.20 -6.82
CA HIS A 108 -8.76 -5.33 -6.42
C HIS A 108 -8.54 -5.29 -4.92
N LEU A 109 -7.29 -5.09 -4.53
CA LEU A 109 -6.88 -4.90 -3.14
C LEU A 109 -5.81 -3.81 -3.07
N ILE A 110 -5.95 -2.90 -2.12
CA ILE A 110 -4.88 -1.98 -1.77
C ILE A 110 -4.08 -2.59 -0.61
N ALA A 111 -2.80 -2.82 -0.84
CA ALA A 111 -1.84 -3.09 0.22
C ALA A 111 -1.20 -1.76 0.62
N TYR A 112 -1.42 -1.28 1.84
CA TYR A 112 -0.91 -0.01 2.34
C TYR A 112 0.07 -0.23 3.49
N TYR A 113 1.18 0.48 3.46
CA TYR A 113 2.25 0.43 4.45
C TYR A 113 2.61 1.84 4.90
N GLU A 114 2.84 2.01 6.20
CA GLU A 114 3.26 3.28 6.78
C GLU A 114 4.25 3.04 7.91
N PHE A 115 5.44 3.60 7.74
CA PHE A 115 6.50 3.54 8.75
C PHE A 115 6.32 4.67 9.77
N SER A 116 6.62 4.43 11.05
CA SER A 116 6.59 5.46 12.09
C SER A 116 7.68 6.52 11.88
N LYS A 117 8.79 6.14 11.24
CA LYS A 117 9.82 7.04 10.71
C LYS A 117 10.13 6.68 9.24
N PRO A 118 10.47 7.65 8.39
CA PRO A 118 10.81 7.38 6.99
C PRO A 118 11.99 6.40 6.83
N VAL A 119 11.83 5.38 6.00
CA VAL A 119 12.87 4.41 5.65
C VAL A 119 13.38 4.75 4.25
N GLN A 120 14.65 5.18 4.15
CA GLN A 120 15.23 5.69 2.90
C GLN A 120 14.33 6.75 2.19
N GLY A 121 13.67 7.60 2.99
CA GLY A 121 12.73 8.62 2.52
C GLY A 121 11.30 8.14 2.29
N VAL A 122 11.02 6.83 2.33
CA VAL A 122 9.66 6.30 2.20
C VAL A 122 8.97 6.30 3.56
N LYS A 123 7.92 7.12 3.70
CA LYS A 123 7.06 7.16 4.88
C LYS A 123 5.82 6.29 4.68
N THR A 124 5.23 6.36 3.50
CA THR A 124 4.07 5.55 3.10
C THR A 124 4.29 4.92 1.75
N ARG A 125 3.80 3.70 1.58
CA ARG A 125 3.81 2.95 0.31
C ARG A 125 2.49 2.24 0.16
N SER A 126 1.85 2.35 -0.99
CA SER A 126 0.67 1.56 -1.33
C SER A 126 0.78 0.90 -2.68
N TYR A 127 0.10 -0.23 -2.84
CA TYR A 127 0.00 -0.95 -4.10
C TYR A 127 -1.48 -1.23 -4.39
N LEU A 128 -1.96 -0.84 -5.57
CA LEU A 128 -3.21 -1.34 -6.11
C LEU A 128 -2.92 -2.63 -6.87
N LEU A 129 -3.45 -3.73 -6.38
CA LEU A 129 -3.24 -5.06 -6.93
C LEU A 129 -4.53 -5.54 -7.61
N GLU A 130 -4.42 -6.08 -8.82
CA GLU A 130 -5.52 -6.74 -9.53
C GLU A 130 -5.33 -8.26 -9.53
N PHE A 131 -6.42 -8.98 -9.28
CA PHE A 131 -6.46 -10.43 -9.34
C PHE A 131 -6.95 -10.92 -10.70
N THR A 132 -6.12 -11.76 -11.33
CA THR A 132 -6.57 -12.64 -12.39
C THR A 132 -6.58 -14.07 -11.82
N ILE A 133 -7.78 -14.62 -11.64
CA ILE A 133 -8.00 -15.99 -11.17
C ILE A 133 -8.71 -16.75 -12.30
N SER A 134 -7.94 -17.44 -13.13
CA SER A 134 -8.46 -18.50 -14.01
C SER A 134 -7.86 -19.85 -13.59
N GLU A 135 -8.41 -20.95 -14.11
CA GLU A 135 -7.91 -22.30 -13.82
C GLU A 135 -6.42 -22.45 -14.18
N ASP A 136 -5.98 -21.79 -15.26
CA ASP A 136 -4.61 -21.88 -15.80
C ASP A 136 -3.71 -20.69 -15.43
N ASN A 137 -4.25 -19.61 -14.86
CA ASN A 137 -3.47 -18.41 -14.59
C ASN A 137 -3.94 -17.71 -13.31
N LYS A 138 -3.12 -17.81 -12.26
CA LYS A 138 -3.32 -17.16 -10.96
C LYS A 138 -2.22 -16.11 -10.79
N ARG A 139 -2.52 -14.88 -11.18
CA ARG A 139 -1.56 -13.77 -11.17
C ARG A 139 -2.06 -12.61 -10.33
N ILE A 140 -1.12 -11.94 -9.68
CA ILE A 140 -1.32 -10.67 -9.00
C ILE A 140 -0.55 -9.62 -9.78
N ALA A 141 -1.27 -8.75 -10.48
CA ALA A 141 -0.65 -7.65 -11.20
C ALA A 141 -0.69 -6.39 -10.35
N THR A 142 0.44 -5.69 -10.23
CA THR A 142 0.45 -4.33 -9.66
C THR A 142 -0.03 -3.34 -10.71
N LYS A 143 -1.16 -2.67 -10.46
CA LYS A 143 -1.79 -1.70 -11.37
C LYS A 143 -1.44 -0.25 -11.07
N ALA A 144 -1.11 0.06 -9.83
CA ALA A 144 -0.66 1.38 -9.45
C ALA A 144 0.10 1.31 -8.13
N ILE A 145 0.96 2.29 -7.91
CA ILE A 145 1.77 2.41 -6.69
C ILE A 145 1.58 3.81 -6.14
N GLY A 146 1.26 3.91 -4.86
CA GLY A 146 1.32 5.14 -4.09
C GLY A 146 2.63 5.22 -3.31
N THR A 147 3.32 6.34 -3.35
CA THR A 147 4.51 6.59 -2.53
C THR A 147 4.46 8.00 -1.98
N ASN A 148 4.41 8.12 -0.66
CA ASN A 148 4.34 9.42 0.01
C ASN A 148 3.21 10.33 -0.55
N GLY A 149 2.07 9.76 -0.91
CA GLY A 149 0.89 10.46 -1.43
C GLY A 149 0.78 10.52 -2.95
N GLU A 150 1.84 10.21 -3.68
CA GLU A 150 1.88 10.27 -5.15
C GLU A 150 1.58 8.92 -5.77
N VAL A 151 0.62 8.90 -6.70
CA VAL A 151 0.14 7.69 -7.34
C VAL A 151 0.61 7.59 -8.78
N THR A 152 1.32 6.50 -9.08
CA THR A 152 1.76 6.17 -10.44
C THR A 152 1.01 4.93 -10.94
N PRO A 153 0.20 5.04 -12.01
CA PRO A 153 -0.42 3.89 -12.66
C PRO A 153 0.61 3.08 -13.45
N LEU A 154 0.44 1.77 -13.48
CA LEU A 154 1.31 0.82 -14.14
C LEU A 154 0.52 0.02 -15.18
N SER A 155 1.02 0.00 -16.42
CA SER A 155 0.42 -0.77 -17.51
C SER A 155 1.17 -2.06 -17.83
N THR A 156 2.47 -2.12 -17.51
CA THR A 156 3.40 -3.23 -17.81
C THR A 156 4.52 -3.26 -16.78
N CYS A 157 5.34 -4.34 -16.75
CA CYS A 157 6.60 -4.32 -16.02
C CYS A 157 7.61 -3.47 -16.79
N LYS A 158 7.76 -2.21 -16.40
CA LYS A 158 8.69 -1.29 -17.05
C LYS A 158 9.93 -1.12 -16.22
N HIS A 159 11.05 -0.90 -16.90
CA HIS A 159 12.31 -0.47 -16.30
C HIS A 159 12.68 0.93 -16.79
N GLU A 160 11.93 1.95 -16.36
CA GLU A 160 12.11 3.32 -16.86
C GLU A 160 13.41 3.96 -16.36
N CYS A 161 14.06 3.41 -15.33
CA CYS A 161 15.23 4.01 -14.70
C CYS A 161 16.04 2.97 -13.92
N SER A 162 17.35 3.15 -13.81
CA SER A 162 18.22 2.34 -12.93
C SER A 162 18.74 3.13 -11.73
N THR A 163 18.66 4.46 -11.82
CA THR A 163 19.13 5.43 -10.84
C THR A 163 18.22 6.65 -10.82
N ALA A 164 18.29 7.47 -9.77
CA ALA A 164 17.51 8.71 -9.69
C ALA A 164 17.86 9.71 -10.82
N SER A 165 19.10 9.73 -11.32
CA SER A 165 19.51 10.62 -12.42
C SER A 165 18.80 10.33 -13.73
N ASP A 166 18.32 9.10 -13.94
CA ASP A 166 17.60 8.72 -15.16
C ASP A 166 16.22 9.42 -15.25
N CYS A 167 15.73 9.95 -14.12
CA CYS A 167 14.43 10.59 -13.99
C CYS A 167 14.49 12.13 -14.02
N GLY A 168 15.65 12.72 -14.33
CA GLY A 168 15.83 14.18 -14.35
C GLY A 168 15.95 14.82 -12.97
N TYR A 169 16.13 16.15 -12.92
CA TYR A 169 16.52 16.91 -11.72
C TYR A 169 15.57 16.77 -10.51
N PHE A 170 14.32 16.43 -10.73
CA PHE A 170 13.28 16.28 -9.70
C PHE A 170 12.65 14.88 -9.67
N GLY A 171 13.17 13.98 -10.50
CA GLY A 171 12.70 12.61 -10.55
C GLY A 171 13.49 11.72 -9.62
N ARG A 172 12.81 10.74 -9.04
CA ARG A 172 13.42 9.62 -8.35
C ARG A 172 13.03 8.33 -9.05
N CYS A 173 13.95 7.40 -9.09
CA CYS A 173 13.64 6.08 -9.60
C CYS A 173 13.10 5.20 -8.48
N ILE A 174 11.99 4.51 -8.72
CA ILE A 174 11.33 3.67 -7.71
C ILE A 174 11.25 2.25 -8.24
N SER A 175 11.82 1.29 -7.49
CA SER A 175 11.68 -0.14 -7.75
C SER A 175 10.35 -0.68 -7.22
N TYR A 176 9.75 -1.60 -7.96
CA TYR A 176 8.55 -2.31 -7.55
C TYR A 176 8.56 -3.76 -8.04
N CYS A 177 7.71 -4.59 -7.45
CA CYS A 177 7.54 -5.96 -7.91
C CYS A 177 6.40 -6.05 -8.93
N CYS A 178 6.72 -6.49 -10.14
CA CYS A 178 5.78 -6.65 -11.24
C CYS A 178 5.02 -7.96 -11.15
N ASP A 179 5.76 -9.06 -10.95
CA ASP A 179 5.24 -10.41 -10.83
C ASP A 179 5.84 -11.10 -9.60
N ARG A 180 5.01 -11.86 -8.89
CA ARG A 180 5.36 -12.53 -7.64
C ARG A 180 5.08 -14.01 -7.79
N ASP A 181 6.09 -14.82 -7.48
CA ASP A 181 5.91 -16.26 -7.39
C ASP A 181 5.01 -16.60 -6.20
N TRP A 182 3.84 -17.14 -6.50
CA TRP A 182 2.90 -17.61 -5.50
C TRP A 182 3.49 -18.74 -4.64
N GLY A 183 4.32 -19.63 -5.20
CA GLY A 183 4.91 -20.74 -4.47
C GLY A 183 5.86 -20.27 -3.37
N CYS A 184 6.81 -19.40 -3.73
CA CYS A 184 7.77 -18.77 -2.83
C CYS A 184 7.05 -17.95 -1.77
N VAL A 185 6.07 -17.14 -2.16
CA VAL A 185 5.31 -16.30 -1.24
C VAL A 185 4.65 -17.15 -0.14
N VAL A 186 4.00 -18.25 -0.54
CA VAL A 186 3.31 -19.15 0.38
C VAL A 186 4.30 -19.94 1.25
N TYR A 187 5.44 -20.34 0.69
CA TYR A 187 6.48 -21.03 1.44
C TYR A 187 7.15 -20.13 2.47
N CYS A 188 7.52 -18.91 2.07
CA CYS A 188 8.10 -17.89 2.94
C CYS A 188 7.14 -17.50 4.08
N CYS A 189 5.84 -17.50 3.79
CA CYS A 189 4.77 -17.33 4.77
C CYS A 189 4.06 -18.63 5.10
N GLY A 190 4.80 -19.63 5.60
CA GLY A 190 4.23 -20.95 5.86
C GLY A 190 2.96 -20.95 6.73
N ASP A 191 2.76 -19.96 7.60
CA ASP A 191 1.52 -19.78 8.38
C ASP A 191 0.30 -19.39 7.52
N CYS A 192 0.53 -18.88 6.32
CA CYS A 192 -0.49 -18.51 5.34
C CYS A 192 -0.92 -19.67 4.44
N LEU A 193 -0.23 -20.83 4.47
CA LEU A 193 -0.53 -22.01 3.65
C LEU A 193 -2.00 -22.42 3.69
N PHE A 194 -2.67 -22.30 4.85
CA PHE A 194 -4.07 -22.66 4.97
C PHE A 194 -4.99 -21.74 4.13
N TYR A 195 -4.84 -20.43 4.29
CA TYR A 195 -5.64 -19.45 3.54
C TYR A 195 -5.29 -19.47 2.05
N CYS A 196 -4.00 -19.58 1.73
CA CYS A 196 -3.49 -19.64 0.36
C CYS A 196 -3.85 -20.95 -0.34
N GLY A 197 -3.91 -22.06 0.38
CA GLY A 197 -4.42 -23.33 -0.14
C GLY A 197 -5.92 -23.29 -0.44
N SER A 198 -6.70 -22.47 0.27
CA SER A 198 -8.10 -22.22 -0.06
C SER A 198 -8.22 -21.37 -1.34
N CYS A 199 -7.36 -20.35 -1.48
CA CYS A 199 -7.25 -19.58 -2.73
C CYS A 199 -6.87 -20.45 -3.93
N ALA A 200 -5.87 -21.32 -3.77
CA ALA A 200 -5.38 -22.20 -4.83
C ALA A 200 -6.46 -23.18 -5.33
N ARG A 201 -7.49 -23.46 -4.54
CA ARG A 201 -8.67 -24.27 -4.92
C ARG A 201 -9.82 -23.46 -5.53
N GLY A 202 -9.59 -22.18 -5.86
CA GLY A 202 -10.57 -21.32 -6.53
C GLY A 202 -11.49 -20.54 -5.60
N SER A 203 -11.24 -20.54 -4.28
CA SER A 203 -12.05 -19.75 -3.34
C SER A 203 -11.57 -18.30 -3.29
N LEU A 204 -12.38 -17.38 -3.84
CA LEU A 204 -12.14 -15.92 -3.78
C LEU A 204 -11.95 -15.41 -2.34
N GLY A 205 -12.72 -15.93 -1.38
CA GLY A 205 -12.55 -15.59 0.04
C GLY A 205 -11.22 -16.11 0.61
N GLY A 206 -10.76 -17.27 0.15
CA GLY A 206 -9.42 -17.80 0.45
C GLY A 206 -8.30 -16.91 -0.11
N CYS A 207 -8.48 -16.36 -1.31
CA CYS A 207 -7.51 -15.45 -1.93
C CYS A 207 -7.35 -14.14 -1.17
N ALA A 208 -8.46 -13.52 -0.75
CA ALA A 208 -8.41 -12.32 0.07
C ALA A 208 -7.72 -12.57 1.43
N ALA A 209 -8.05 -13.68 2.11
CA ALA A 209 -7.44 -14.03 3.38
C ALA A 209 -5.95 -14.39 3.26
N CYS A 210 -5.59 -15.10 2.17
CA CYS A 210 -4.21 -15.41 1.85
C CYS A 210 -3.39 -14.15 1.62
N LEU A 211 -3.91 -13.19 0.86
CA LEU A 211 -3.17 -11.98 0.53
C LEU A 211 -3.07 -11.01 1.68
N TYR A 212 -4.08 -10.95 2.54
CA TYR A 212 -3.88 -10.36 3.86
C TYR A 212 -2.68 -11.01 4.54
N CYS A 213 -2.67 -12.33 4.64
CA CYS A 213 -1.61 -13.04 5.33
C CYS A 213 -0.22 -12.79 4.70
N VAL A 214 -0.12 -12.82 3.37
CA VAL A 214 1.13 -12.59 2.65
C VAL A 214 1.56 -11.12 2.70
N LEU A 215 0.70 -10.21 2.27
CA LEU A 215 1.10 -8.82 2.03
C LEU A 215 1.14 -8.03 3.31
N VAL A 216 0.23 -8.30 4.24
CA VAL A 216 0.20 -7.61 5.53
C VAL A 216 1.03 -8.38 6.51
N SER A 217 0.83 -9.69 6.65
CA SER A 217 1.53 -10.42 7.71
C SER A 217 2.98 -10.80 7.35
N CYS A 218 3.37 -10.79 6.07
CA CYS A 218 4.74 -11.00 5.62
C CYS A 218 5.22 -10.04 4.49
N PRO A 219 5.30 -8.73 4.74
CA PRO A 219 5.67 -7.78 3.70
C PRO A 219 7.04 -8.09 3.08
N TYR A 220 7.98 -8.62 3.87
CA TYR A 220 9.30 -9.07 3.41
C TYR A 220 9.25 -10.25 2.43
N CYS A 221 8.34 -11.20 2.61
CA CYS A 221 8.19 -12.33 1.67
C CYS A 221 7.71 -11.85 0.30
N SER A 222 6.84 -10.85 0.27
CA SER A 222 6.35 -10.26 -1.00
C SER A 222 7.44 -9.59 -1.84
N VAL A 223 8.60 -9.30 -1.24
CA VAL A 223 9.75 -8.66 -1.88
C VAL A 223 10.81 -9.68 -2.30
N ASN A 224 11.09 -10.70 -1.48
CA ASN A 224 12.07 -11.73 -1.84
C ASN A 224 11.55 -12.77 -2.81
N CYS A 225 10.23 -12.88 -2.93
CA CYS A 225 9.56 -13.74 -3.91
C CYS A 225 9.15 -12.99 -5.17
N CYS A 226 9.83 -11.87 -5.45
CA CYS A 226 9.62 -11.15 -6.69
C CYS A 226 10.38 -11.85 -7.82
N GLU A 227 9.66 -12.27 -8.87
CA GLU A 227 10.28 -12.89 -10.05
C GLU A 227 10.79 -11.82 -11.03
N GLU A 228 10.05 -10.72 -11.14
CA GLU A 228 10.39 -9.60 -12.01
C GLU A 228 10.20 -8.28 -11.26
N GLU A 229 11.31 -7.57 -11.03
CA GLU A 229 11.27 -6.20 -10.51
C GLU A 229 11.15 -5.22 -11.68
N GLY A 230 10.31 -4.20 -11.55
CA GLY A 230 10.28 -3.06 -12.46
C GLY A 230 10.75 -1.79 -11.76
N THR A 231 10.95 -0.74 -12.52
CA THR A 231 11.30 0.59 -12.03
C THR A 231 10.53 1.67 -12.79
N TYR A 232 10.05 2.70 -12.10
CA TYR A 232 9.43 3.86 -12.74
C TYR A 232 10.02 5.17 -12.22
N CYS A 233 9.95 6.22 -13.04
CA CYS A 233 10.31 7.56 -12.62
C CYS A 233 9.14 8.23 -11.91
N ASP A 234 9.35 8.56 -10.64
CA ASP A 234 8.42 9.33 -9.84
C ASP A 234 8.92 10.77 -9.79
N TYR A 235 8.16 11.67 -10.40
CA TYR A 235 8.46 13.08 -10.44
C TYR A 235 7.74 13.71 -9.25
N LEU A 236 8.43 13.83 -8.13
CA LEU A 236 7.94 14.60 -6.99
C LEU A 236 7.59 16.02 -7.52
N ASP A 237 6.32 16.40 -7.39
CA ASP A 237 5.61 17.63 -7.84
C ASP A 237 6.46 18.92 -7.97
N PRO A 238 6.14 19.86 -8.89
CA PRO A 238 7.05 20.92 -9.31
C PRO A 238 7.27 21.89 -8.15
N GLY A 239 8.53 22.12 -7.79
CA GLY A 239 8.85 23.38 -7.11
C GLY A 239 8.87 24.51 -8.14
N PRO A 240 8.76 25.79 -7.75
CA PRO A 240 8.09 26.41 -6.60
C PRO A 240 6.65 26.88 -6.90
#